data_AF-A0A526QEU7-F1
#
_entry.id   AF-A0A526QEU7-F1
#
_cell.length_a   1.000
_cell.length_b   1.000
_cell.length_c   1.000
_cell.angle_alpha   90.00
_cell.angle_beta   90.00
_cell.angle_gamma   90.00
#
_symmetry.space_group_name_H-M   'P 1'
#
loop_
_entity.id
_entity.type
_entity.pdbx_description
1 polymer ?
#
loop_
_entity_poly.entity_id
_entity_poly.type
_entity_poly.pdbx_seq_one_letter_code
_entity_poly.pdbx_strand_id
1 'polypeptide(L)'
;KNMAGEAPAEFDALAGRLADEMADRLQEEQDPVARISIFGFPAQFGALRGRVTGFVTSLFDISRSEVNVSLRGLYFSSGTQEGTPIDQVLGAIGRSFGSSSQAHLSGTGKSFFLHDVLADVIFAEAGWVSYDRTAERRAAIARYGGIGAIVLAAAIALGALGLSFTANRSLLAATTQAMSQYR
;
A
#
# COMPACT_ATOMS: atom_id res chain seq x y z
N LYS A 1 -8.04 -10.57 -9.31
CA LYS A 1 -7.64 -11.77 -10.07
C LYS A 1 -6.11 -11.80 -10.08
N ASN A 2 -5.47 -12.94 -9.81
CA ASN A 2 -4.01 -13.02 -9.91
C ASN A 2 -3.63 -13.06 -11.40
N MET A 3 -2.84 -12.08 -11.84
CA MET A 3 -2.42 -11.96 -13.25
C MET A 3 -1.12 -12.70 -13.56
N ALA A 4 -0.57 -13.47 -12.60
CA ALA A 4 0.68 -14.21 -12.81
C ALA A 4 0.64 -15.15 -14.04
N GLY A 5 -0.51 -15.78 -14.32
CA GLY A 5 -0.68 -16.61 -15.52
C GLY A 5 -0.76 -15.82 -16.84
N GLU A 6 -1.08 -14.53 -16.78
CA GLU A 6 -1.18 -13.63 -17.93
C GLU A 6 0.16 -12.94 -18.24
N ALA A 7 1.09 -12.91 -17.27
CA ALA A 7 2.39 -12.26 -17.39
C ALA A 7 3.20 -12.61 -18.66
N PRO A 8 3.23 -13.87 -19.14
CA PRO A 8 3.91 -14.18 -20.40
C PRO A 8 3.28 -13.50 -21.62
N ALA A 9 1.94 -13.48 -21.70
CA ALA A 9 1.24 -12.88 -22.81
C ALA A 9 1.36 -11.34 -22.80
N GLU A 10 1.28 -10.72 -21.62
CA GLU A 10 1.48 -9.28 -21.44
C GLU A 10 2.92 -8.86 -21.78
N PHE A 11 3.92 -9.68 -21.42
CA PHE A 11 5.31 -9.45 -21.82
C PHE A 11 5.45 -9.50 -23.34
N ASP A 12 4.86 -10.49 -23.99
CA ASP A 12 4.92 -10.65 -25.44
C ASP A 12 4.22 -9.49 -26.17
N ALA A 13 3.09 -9.00 -25.64
CA ALA A 13 2.41 -7.82 -26.15
C ALA A 13 3.28 -6.56 -26.06
N LEU A 14 3.96 -6.36 -24.94
CA LEU A 14 4.89 -5.23 -24.77
C LEU A 14 6.11 -5.36 -25.70
N ALA A 15 6.69 -6.55 -25.83
CA ALA A 15 7.79 -6.81 -26.74
C ALA A 15 7.40 -6.56 -28.21
N GLY A 16 6.17 -6.95 -28.60
CA GLY A 16 5.61 -6.65 -29.92
C GLY A 16 5.49 -5.15 -30.17
N ARG A 17 4.93 -4.40 -29.21
CA ARG A 17 4.82 -2.95 -29.32
C ARG A 17 6.17 -2.26 -29.45
N LEU A 18 7.18 -2.70 -28.68
CA LEU A 18 8.55 -2.18 -28.78
C LEU A 18 9.17 -2.45 -30.16
N ALA A 19 8.86 -3.59 -30.77
CA ALA A 19 9.31 -3.91 -32.12
C ALA A 19 8.59 -3.05 -33.18
N ASP A 20 7.30 -2.78 -33.01
CA ASP A 20 6.51 -1.95 -33.93
C ASP A 20 7.00 -0.48 -33.91
N GLU A 21 7.30 0.07 -32.73
CA GLU A 21 7.80 1.45 -32.59
C GLU A 21 9.26 1.63 -33.05
N MET A 22 10.01 0.54 -33.24
CA MET A 22 11.43 0.57 -33.61
C MET A 22 11.68 1.32 -34.92
N ALA A 23 10.81 1.13 -35.93
CA ALA A 23 10.99 1.72 -37.25
C ALA A 23 10.94 3.25 -37.17
N ASP A 24 9.94 3.80 -36.48
CA ASP A 24 9.78 5.24 -36.28
C ASP A 24 10.95 5.81 -35.47
N ARG A 25 11.39 5.11 -34.42
CA ARG A 25 12.56 5.53 -33.63
C ARG A 25 13.86 5.55 -34.42
N LEU A 26 14.06 4.59 -35.33
CA LEU A 26 15.22 4.55 -36.22
C LEU A 26 15.22 5.67 -37.27
N GLN A 27 14.05 6.22 -37.61
CA GLN A 27 13.90 7.34 -38.53
C GLN A 27 14.14 8.68 -37.83
N GLU A 28 13.71 8.81 -36.58
CA GLU A 28 13.93 10.01 -35.76
C GLU A 28 15.40 10.17 -35.30
N GLU A 29 16.08 9.05 -35.04
CA GLU A 29 17.45 9.05 -34.54
C GLU A 29 18.48 9.35 -35.64
N GLN A 30 19.34 10.33 -35.38
CA GLN A 30 20.38 10.78 -36.32
C GLN A 30 21.72 10.09 -36.05
N ASP A 31 22.01 9.74 -34.80
CA ASP A 31 23.28 9.12 -34.44
C ASP A 31 23.36 7.64 -34.91
N PRO A 32 24.28 7.28 -35.82
CA PRO A 32 24.44 5.91 -36.28
C PRO A 32 24.69 4.89 -35.16
N VAL A 33 25.35 5.27 -34.07
CA VAL A 33 25.64 4.37 -32.94
C VAL A 33 24.37 4.12 -32.13
N ALA A 34 23.62 5.17 -31.79
CA ALA A 34 22.31 5.04 -31.15
C ALA A 34 21.34 4.18 -31.97
N ARG A 35 21.34 4.31 -33.30
CA ARG A 35 20.50 3.48 -34.20
C ARG A 35 20.79 1.99 -34.09
N ILE A 36 22.06 1.59 -33.93
CA ILE A 36 22.43 0.17 -33.71
C ILE A 36 21.82 -0.32 -32.39
N SER A 37 21.89 0.49 -31.33
CA SER A 37 21.31 0.17 -30.02
C SER A 37 19.80 0.05 -30.07
N ILE A 38 19.11 0.98 -30.74
CA ILE A 38 17.65 0.95 -30.95
C ILE A 38 17.24 -0.33 -31.69
N PHE A 39 17.96 -0.68 -32.75
CA PHE A 39 17.67 -1.89 -33.53
C PHE A 39 17.85 -3.18 -32.72
N GLY A 40 18.88 -3.25 -31.86
CA GLY A 40 19.14 -4.43 -31.04
C GLY A 40 18.22 -4.58 -29.83
N PHE A 41 17.57 -3.51 -29.39
CA PHE A 41 16.85 -3.46 -28.12
C PHE A 41 15.66 -4.44 -28.03
N PRO A 42 14.75 -4.55 -29.02
CA PRO A 42 13.62 -5.49 -28.92
C PRO A 42 14.05 -6.95 -28.75
N ALA A 43 15.13 -7.36 -29.43
CA ALA A 43 15.68 -8.71 -29.30
C ALA A 43 16.30 -8.95 -27.92
N GLN A 44 17.04 -7.98 -27.39
CA GLN A 44 17.62 -8.04 -26.04
C GLN A 44 16.51 -8.07 -24.97
N PHE A 45 15.46 -7.28 -25.14
CA PHE A 45 14.28 -7.30 -24.29
C PHE A 45 13.61 -8.67 -24.33
N GLY A 46 13.36 -9.22 -25.51
CA GLY A 46 12.80 -10.57 -25.69
C GLY A 46 13.61 -11.67 -24.99
N ALA A 47 14.93 -11.55 -24.93
CA ALA A 47 15.79 -12.51 -24.21
C ALA A 47 15.55 -12.54 -22.69
N LEU A 48 14.92 -11.51 -22.11
CA LEU A 48 14.53 -11.47 -20.70
C LEU A 48 13.25 -12.24 -20.41
N ARG A 49 12.43 -12.53 -21.43
CA ARG A 49 11.10 -13.14 -21.29
C ARG A 49 11.09 -14.33 -20.33
N GLY A 50 11.94 -15.32 -20.59
CA GLY A 50 11.97 -16.56 -19.78
C GLY A 50 12.35 -16.32 -18.32
N ARG A 51 13.31 -15.41 -18.06
CA ARG A 51 13.75 -15.08 -16.70
C ARG A 51 12.68 -14.31 -15.93
N VAL A 52 12.07 -13.32 -16.57
CA VAL A 52 11.04 -12.49 -15.93
C VAL A 52 9.79 -13.31 -15.66
N THR A 53 9.27 -14.02 -16.66
CA THR A 53 8.05 -14.83 -16.50
C THR A 53 8.23 -15.96 -15.50
N GLY A 54 9.40 -16.63 -15.50
CA GLY A 54 9.73 -17.65 -14.50
C GLY A 54 9.80 -17.09 -13.08
N PHE A 55 10.42 -15.93 -12.90
CA PHE A 55 10.50 -15.24 -11.61
C PHE A 55 9.12 -14.81 -11.10
N VAL A 56 8.30 -14.19 -11.96
CA VAL A 56 6.95 -13.75 -11.58
C VAL A 56 6.08 -14.96 -11.23
N THR A 57 6.14 -16.03 -12.03
CA THR A 57 5.35 -17.25 -11.77
C THR A 57 5.75 -17.90 -10.45
N SER A 58 7.05 -17.96 -10.13
CA SER A 58 7.52 -18.56 -8.88
C SER A 58 7.19 -17.73 -7.64
N LEU A 59 7.21 -16.40 -7.75
CA LEU A 59 6.95 -15.49 -6.63
C LEU A 59 5.46 -15.45 -6.25
N PHE A 60 4.57 -15.60 -7.23
CA PHE A 60 3.11 -15.55 -7.03
C PHE A 60 2.45 -16.95 -7.07
N ASP A 61 3.23 -18.02 -6.88
CA ASP A 61 2.72 -19.38 -6.75
C ASP A 61 1.94 -19.53 -5.44
N ILE A 62 0.62 -19.66 -5.56
CA ILE A 62 -0.35 -19.76 -4.45
C ILE A 62 -0.06 -20.98 -3.57
N SER A 63 0.57 -22.04 -4.12
CA SER A 63 0.88 -23.25 -3.37
C SER A 63 1.99 -23.08 -2.33
N ARG A 64 2.79 -22.01 -2.43
CA ARG A 64 3.98 -21.78 -1.59
C ARG A 64 3.87 -20.59 -0.65
N SER A 65 2.84 -19.76 -0.79
CA SER A 65 2.74 -18.49 -0.07
C SER A 65 1.73 -18.57 1.08
N GLU A 66 2.18 -18.31 2.31
CA GLU A 66 1.30 -18.17 3.49
C GLU A 66 0.41 -16.92 3.41
N VAL A 67 0.81 -15.94 2.58
CA VAL A 67 0.07 -14.69 2.36
C VAL A 67 -0.43 -14.66 0.92
N ASN A 68 -1.74 -14.46 0.76
CA ASN A 68 -2.40 -14.45 -0.54
C ASN A 68 -2.13 -13.13 -1.28
N VAL A 69 -0.92 -12.98 -1.84
CA VAL A 69 -0.55 -11.82 -2.66
C VAL A 69 -0.91 -12.10 -4.11
N SER A 70 -1.69 -11.22 -4.74
CA SER A 70 -2.07 -11.33 -6.15
C SER A 70 -1.22 -10.39 -6.99
N LEU A 71 -0.60 -10.89 -8.07
CA LEU A 71 0.01 -10.01 -9.08
C LEU A 71 -1.08 -9.20 -9.79
N ARG A 72 -0.84 -7.88 -9.93
CA ARG A 72 -1.72 -6.94 -10.65
C ARG A 72 -1.14 -6.44 -11.96
N GLY A 73 0.17 -6.47 -12.10
CA GLY A 73 0.85 -6.00 -13.29
C GLY A 73 2.36 -6.01 -13.07
N LEU A 74 3.09 -5.90 -14.17
CA LEU A 74 4.53 -5.75 -14.18
C LEU A 74 4.87 -4.56 -15.08
N TYR A 75 5.82 -3.75 -14.64
CA TYR A 75 6.23 -2.54 -15.36
C TYR A 75 7.73 -2.57 -15.57
N PHE A 76 8.16 -2.23 -16.78
CA PHE A 76 9.56 -1.99 -17.08
C PHE A 76 9.83 -0.49 -17.03
N SER A 77 10.91 -0.11 -16.37
CA SER A 77 11.30 1.27 -16.24
C SER A 77 12.81 1.40 -16.41
N SER A 78 13.21 2.51 -17.02
CA SER A 78 14.61 2.93 -17.09
C SER A 78 14.85 3.97 -15.98
N GLY A 79 15.64 3.58 -14.98
CA GLY A 79 15.88 4.40 -13.78
C GLY A 79 17.10 5.32 -13.86
N THR A 80 18.15 4.92 -14.58
CA THR A 80 19.41 5.69 -14.72
C THR A 80 20.10 5.33 -16.04
N GLN A 81 20.47 6.33 -16.85
CA GLN A 81 21.16 6.12 -18.13
C GLN A 81 22.70 6.04 -18.02
N GLU A 82 23.28 6.10 -16.81
CA GLU A 82 24.71 5.80 -16.61
C GLU A 82 24.96 5.11 -15.25
N GLY A 83 25.94 4.20 -15.23
CA GLY A 83 26.37 3.44 -14.05
C GLY A 83 25.54 2.18 -13.79
N THR A 84 26.21 1.05 -13.57
CA THR A 84 25.59 -0.24 -13.27
C THR A 84 24.67 -0.10 -12.03
N PRO A 85 23.35 -0.41 -12.12
CA PRO A 85 22.43 -0.32 -10.97
C PRO A 85 22.87 -1.18 -9.77
N ILE A 86 23.61 -2.24 -10.07
CA ILE A 86 24.27 -3.10 -9.08
C ILE A 86 25.22 -2.32 -8.18
N ASP A 87 25.90 -1.27 -8.67
CA ASP A 87 26.87 -0.50 -7.89
C ASP A 87 26.23 0.39 -6.83
N GLN A 88 24.98 0.80 -7.02
CA GLN A 88 24.24 1.57 -6.02
C GLN A 88 23.80 0.69 -4.85
N VAL A 89 23.40 -0.55 -5.14
CA VAL A 89 23.05 -1.57 -4.12
C VAL A 89 24.31 -2.09 -3.44
N LEU A 90 25.36 -2.43 -4.19
CA LEU A 90 26.66 -2.82 -3.64
C LEU A 90 27.31 -1.68 -2.84
N GLY A 91 27.14 -0.43 -3.26
CA GLY A 91 27.56 0.74 -2.50
C GLY A 91 26.76 0.90 -1.20
N ALA A 92 25.44 0.64 -1.21
CA ALA A 92 24.62 0.65 0.00
C ALA A 92 25.00 -0.46 0.97
N ILE A 93 25.33 -1.65 0.47
CA ILE A 93 25.82 -2.78 1.26
C ILE A 93 27.22 -2.48 1.78
N GLY A 94 28.14 -1.98 0.94
CA GLY A 94 29.49 -1.60 1.35
C GLY A 94 29.55 -0.51 2.42
N ARG A 95 28.60 0.44 2.42
CA ARG A 95 28.42 1.44 3.48
C ARG A 95 28.08 0.81 4.84
N SER A 96 27.31 -0.28 4.86
CA SER A 96 27.01 -1.03 6.09
C SER A 96 28.21 -1.85 6.60
N PHE A 97 29.22 -2.07 5.76
CA PHE A 97 30.45 -2.82 6.08
C PHE A 97 31.72 -1.92 6.17
N GLY A 98 31.57 -0.59 6.22
CA GLY A 98 32.66 0.33 6.54
C GLY A 98 33.64 0.67 5.40
N SER A 99 33.30 0.40 4.13
CA SER A 99 34.15 0.78 3.00
C SER A 99 33.71 2.11 2.37
N SER A 100 34.63 3.07 2.30
CA SER A 100 34.44 4.39 1.70
C SER A 100 34.49 4.32 0.17
N SER A 101 33.45 3.77 -0.46
CA SER A 101 33.26 3.92 -1.91
C SER A 101 32.56 5.25 -2.19
N GLN A 102 33.25 6.19 -2.84
CA GLN A 102 32.66 7.44 -3.29
C GLN A 102 31.78 7.17 -4.52
N ALA A 103 30.46 7.24 -4.31
CA ALA A 103 29.50 7.25 -5.40
C ALA A 103 29.68 8.54 -6.22
N HIS A 104 30.21 8.40 -7.43
CA HIS A 104 30.16 9.48 -8.41
C HIS A 104 28.69 9.68 -8.81
N LEU A 105 28.04 10.69 -8.24
CA LEU A 105 26.71 11.11 -8.67
C LEU A 105 26.88 12.10 -9.83
N SER A 106 27.17 11.58 -11.02
CA SER A 106 27.07 12.33 -12.25
C SER A 106 25.70 12.07 -12.89
N GLY A 107 24.94 13.14 -13.11
CA GLY A 107 23.71 13.12 -13.90
C GLY A 107 22.47 13.53 -13.10
N THR A 108 21.77 14.57 -13.59
CA THR A 108 20.40 14.86 -13.18
C THR A 108 19.51 13.68 -13.59
N GLY A 109 19.19 12.80 -12.66
CA GLY A 109 18.32 11.65 -12.90
C GLY A 109 16.94 12.12 -13.34
N LYS A 110 16.70 12.14 -14.65
CA LYS A 110 15.36 12.35 -15.21
C LYS A 110 14.59 11.05 -15.05
N SER A 111 13.63 11.04 -14.12
CA SER A 111 12.67 9.95 -14.05
C SER A 111 11.59 10.19 -15.09
N PHE A 112 11.54 9.33 -16.11
CA PHE A 112 10.53 9.42 -17.17
C PHE A 112 9.22 8.69 -16.82
N PHE A 113 9.13 8.04 -15.65
CA PHE A 113 8.06 7.08 -15.35
C PHE A 113 7.43 7.21 -13.96
N LEU A 114 8.12 7.84 -12.99
CA LEU A 114 7.63 7.85 -11.61
C LEU A 114 6.31 8.61 -11.46
N HIS A 115 6.08 9.65 -12.25
CA HIS A 115 4.85 10.44 -12.17
C HIS A 115 3.63 9.60 -12.54
N ASP A 116 3.59 9.07 -13.77
CA ASP A 116 2.43 8.38 -14.32
C ASP A 116 2.14 7.06 -13.56
N VAL A 117 3.17 6.31 -13.17
CA VAL A 117 2.95 5.07 -12.40
C VAL A 117 2.44 5.34 -11.00
N LEU A 118 2.95 6.37 -10.31
CA LEU A 118 2.41 6.71 -9.00
C LEU A 118 0.99 7.28 -9.11
N ALA A 119 0.77 8.24 -10.01
CA ALA A 119 -0.49 8.95 -10.16
C ALA A 119 -1.61 8.06 -10.70
N ASP A 120 -1.36 7.36 -11.81
CA ASP A 120 -2.41 6.70 -12.58
C ASP A 120 -2.62 5.23 -12.20
N VAL A 121 -1.61 4.59 -11.60
CA VAL A 121 -1.68 3.17 -11.21
C VAL A 121 -1.72 3.00 -9.70
N ILE A 122 -0.65 3.41 -8.99
CA ILE A 122 -0.51 3.08 -7.56
C ILE A 122 -1.54 3.82 -6.71
N PHE A 123 -1.72 5.13 -6.92
CA PHE A 123 -2.69 5.92 -6.15
C PHE A 123 -4.13 5.66 -6.58
N ALA A 124 -4.37 5.36 -7.86
CA ALA A 124 -5.70 4.94 -8.33
C ALA A 124 -6.15 3.61 -7.69
N GLU A 125 -5.22 2.72 -7.33
CA GLU A 125 -5.51 1.45 -6.63
C GLU A 125 -5.52 1.55 -5.10
N ALA A 126 -5.29 2.73 -4.50
CA ALA A 126 -5.18 2.89 -3.05
C ALA A 126 -6.42 2.45 -2.25
N GLY A 127 -7.58 2.29 -2.90
CA GLY A 127 -8.82 1.77 -2.28
C GLY A 127 -8.85 0.25 -2.01
N TRP A 128 -7.83 -0.51 -2.45
CA TRP A 128 -7.81 -1.99 -2.36
C TRP A 128 -7.16 -2.55 -1.09
N VAL A 129 -6.81 -1.71 -0.11
CA VAL A 129 -6.48 -2.19 1.24
C VAL A 129 -7.73 -2.86 1.80
N SER A 130 -7.76 -4.19 1.72
CA SER A 130 -8.82 -5.00 2.29
C SER A 130 -8.79 -4.83 3.80
N TYR A 131 -9.68 -3.99 4.32
CA TYR A 131 -9.95 -3.95 5.75
C TYR A 131 -10.33 -5.36 6.22
N ASP A 132 -9.71 -5.82 7.29
CA ASP A 132 -10.20 -7.01 7.99
C ASP A 132 -11.57 -6.67 8.60
N ARG A 133 -12.62 -6.97 7.83
CA ARG A 133 -14.01 -6.75 8.23
C ARG A 133 -14.35 -7.41 9.56
N THR A 134 -13.64 -8.48 9.94
CA THR A 134 -13.86 -9.15 11.22
C THR A 134 -13.22 -8.39 12.38
N ALA A 135 -12.01 -7.88 12.20
CA ALA A 135 -11.34 -7.00 13.17
C ALA A 135 -12.11 -5.69 13.36
N GLU A 136 -12.57 -5.08 12.27
CA GLU A 136 -13.36 -3.85 12.31
C GLU A 136 -14.71 -4.07 13.02
N ARG A 137 -15.42 -5.16 12.70
CA ARG A 137 -16.67 -5.51 13.38
C ARG A 137 -16.46 -5.75 14.87
N ARG A 138 -15.37 -6.42 15.27
CA ARG A 138 -15.00 -6.61 16.68
C ARG A 138 -14.73 -5.28 17.37
N ALA A 139 -13.96 -4.39 16.74
CA ALA A 139 -13.67 -3.06 17.26
C ALA A 139 -14.95 -2.22 17.40
N ALA A 140 -15.85 -2.27 16.41
CA ALA A 140 -17.13 -1.59 16.44
C ALA A 140 -18.03 -2.12 17.58
N ILE A 141 -18.16 -3.44 17.73
CA ILE A 141 -18.93 -4.06 18.82
C ILE A 141 -18.35 -3.65 20.18
N ALA A 142 -17.02 -3.69 20.35
CA ALA A 142 -16.38 -3.27 21.60
C ALA A 142 -16.63 -1.79 21.90
N ARG A 143 -16.51 -0.92 20.90
CA ARG A 143 -16.74 0.52 21.04
C ARG A 143 -18.20 0.83 21.39
N TYR A 144 -19.15 0.32 20.61
CA TYR A 144 -20.57 0.58 20.84
C TYR A 144 -21.09 -0.12 22.09
N GLY A 145 -20.59 -1.32 22.39
CA GLY A 145 -20.87 -2.02 23.65
C GLY A 145 -20.37 -1.25 24.87
N GLY A 146 -19.15 -0.71 24.81
CA GLY A 146 -18.58 0.12 25.87
C GLY A 146 -19.37 1.41 26.09
N ILE A 147 -19.72 2.12 25.01
CA ILE A 147 -20.57 3.32 25.07
C ILE A 147 -21.94 2.98 25.67
N GLY A 148 -22.56 1.88 25.24
CA GLY A 148 -23.85 1.42 25.76
C GLY A 148 -23.80 1.11 27.26
N ALA A 149 -22.73 0.45 27.72
CA ALA A 149 -22.52 0.16 29.14
C ALA A 149 -22.37 1.44 29.97
N ILE A 150 -21.62 2.42 29.48
CA ILE A 150 -21.44 3.72 30.15
C ILE A 150 -22.77 4.47 30.26
N VAL A 151 -23.54 4.55 29.17
CA VAL A 151 -24.85 5.21 29.16
C VAL A 151 -25.83 4.52 30.11
N LEU A 152 -25.85 3.18 30.13
CA LEU A 152 -26.69 2.42 31.03
C LEU A 152 -26.31 2.66 32.50
N ALA A 153 -25.02 2.60 32.83
CA ALA A 153 -24.53 2.86 34.18
C ALA A 153 -24.88 4.29 34.65
N ALA A 154 -24.72 5.29 33.77
CA ALA A 154 -25.09 6.67 34.06
C ALA A 154 -26.60 6.82 34.30
N ALA A 155 -27.44 6.17 33.48
CA ALA A 155 -28.89 6.21 33.64
C ALA A 155 -29.33 5.57 34.99
N ILE A 156 -28.73 4.44 35.37
CA ILE A 156 -28.98 3.79 36.67
C ILE A 156 -28.56 4.71 37.82
N ALA A 157 -27.36 5.29 37.75
CA ALA A 157 -26.87 6.20 38.79
C ALA A 157 -27.78 7.43 38.97
N LEU A 158 -28.18 8.06 37.86
CA LEU A 158 -29.11 9.20 37.88
C LEU A 158 -30.48 8.80 38.42
N GLY A 159 -30.99 7.61 38.05
CA GLY A 159 -32.25 7.07 38.58
C GLY A 159 -32.19 6.85 40.10
N ALA A 160 -31.10 6.25 40.59
CA ALA A 160 -30.89 6.04 42.03
C ALA A 160 -30.80 7.35 42.81
N LEU A 161 -30.08 8.35 42.28
CA LEU A 161 -30.00 9.69 42.86
C LEU A 161 -31.37 10.38 42.89
N GLY A 162 -32.16 10.26 41.81
CA GLY A 162 -33.52 10.80 41.75
C GLY A 162 -34.44 10.20 42.81
N LEU A 163 -34.45 8.88 42.95
CA LEU A 163 -35.23 8.18 43.98
C LEU A 163 -34.78 8.60 45.40
N SER A 164 -33.47 8.61 45.65
CA SER A 164 -32.89 9.05 46.93
C SER A 164 -33.29 10.49 47.27
N PHE A 165 -33.26 11.40 46.30
CA PHE A 165 -33.68 12.79 46.51
C PHE A 165 -35.15 12.90 46.91
N THR A 166 -36.06 12.15 46.26
CA THR A 166 -37.48 12.15 46.62
C THR A 166 -37.73 11.57 48.01
N ALA A 167 -37.06 10.45 48.34
CA ALA A 167 -37.15 9.84 49.66
C ALA A 167 -36.63 10.81 50.74
N ASN A 168 -35.44 11.39 50.56
CA ASN A 168 -34.88 12.36 51.50
C ASN A 168 -35.78 13.59 51.68
N ARG A 169 -36.41 14.08 50.61
CA ARG A 169 -37.38 15.19 50.69
C ARG A 169 -38.60 14.82 51.52
N SER A 170 -39.14 13.60 51.37
CA SER A 170 -40.24 13.12 52.21
C SER A 170 -39.85 12.94 53.67
N LEU A 171 -38.64 12.43 53.95
CA LEU A 171 -38.11 12.32 55.32
C LEU A 171 -37.96 13.70 55.97
N LEU A 172 -37.40 14.68 55.25
CA LEU A 172 -37.27 16.06 55.73
C LEU A 172 -38.64 16.67 56.05
N ALA A 173 -39.64 16.49 55.17
CA ALA A 173 -41.00 16.99 55.38
C ALA A 173 -41.69 16.35 56.60
N ALA A 174 -41.55 15.03 56.77
CA ALA A 174 -42.07 14.33 57.95
C ALA A 174 -41.40 14.82 59.25
N THR A 175 -40.08 15.04 59.20
CA THR A 175 -39.31 15.50 60.36
C THR A 175 -39.65 16.93 60.75
N THR A 176 -39.82 17.86 59.79
CA THR A 176 -40.25 19.23 60.08
C THR A 176 -41.68 19.28 60.63
N GLN A 177 -42.58 18.44 60.13
CA GLN A 177 -43.93 18.30 60.68
C GLN A 177 -43.90 17.81 62.14
N ALA A 178 -43.11 16.78 62.46
CA ALA A 178 -42.96 16.28 63.83
C ALA A 178 -42.35 17.35 64.78
N MET A 179 -41.35 18.11 64.33
CA MET A 179 -40.78 19.21 65.13
C MET A 179 -41.78 20.34 65.40
N SER A 180 -42.72 20.60 64.48
CA SER A 180 -43.76 21.62 64.68
C SER A 180 -44.83 21.21 65.70
N GLN A 181 -45.04 19.90 65.92
CA GLN A 181 -45.98 19.39 66.92
C GLN A 181 -45.41 19.38 68.35
N TYR A 182 -44.08 19.44 68.49
CA TYR A 182 -43.39 19.46 69.78
C TYR A 182 -43.17 20.87 70.35
N ARG A 183 -43.53 21.91 69.60
CA ARG A 183 -43.37 23.32 69.97
C ARG A 183 -44.71 23.91 70.36
#